data_AF-A0A2V1APF4-F1
#
_entry.id   AF-A0A2V1APF4-F1
#
_cell.length_a   1.000
_cell.length_b   1.000
_cell.length_c   1.000
_cell.angle_alpha   90.00
_cell.angle_beta   90.00
_cell.angle_gamma   90.00
#
_symmetry.space_group_name_H-M   'P 1'
#
loop_
_entity.id
_entity.type
_entity.pdbx_description
1 polymer ?
#
loop_
_entity_poly.entity_id
_entity_poly.type
_entity_poly.pdbx_seq_one_letter_code
_entity_poly.pdbx_strand_id
1 'polypeptide(L)'
;MILHHFTTFIGLLALSLATVASNLRNLEYGDLNFLHTTDTHGWYSGHLNQKTYSGDWGDFVSFAHHLKELAHEKGHDLLLIDSGDRHDGNGLSDITSPNGARSLPIFIKQDYDLLTLGNHELYLAENSEQEYDIVAAHFKENYVSTNVEYLEKDEWVPLGNKYKYFRTPIHGTRILALGFMFDFARYNEKTRVTSIAEVIRKDWFQEILDKYPAESVDTIVVVTHVPITRDWNELGVLHAELRTHYPETKIEYFGGHSHIRDFVVYDEKSVALQSGRFCETVGFLGVNLNSSSSEASDTFTRRYIDFNTDSFLHHTKKESLEALETKKGNHVKQLIADARKDLGLDDVIGYVNNSNYYMDYVPVSHPKNLFRLLAKKVLPTLDAEEGVETSDERLIIINTGSVRYDLYKGPYTIDTHYIVSPFQNQWVKVTVPKYIARQIAPQLNKNGYILASAEKQNKEVRSLKPPHQTARDINNKRNQQPIDFDGFDEDLDVHVTKLKKGYVTYDDFGNKGDDTPHKAVINYPIPNVVQSVELDHTDRRAPVDVVFYDFITPNVKEVFEQLDYPMPEVEFYSNHYLGKLLNDYVAKNEI
;
A
#
# COMPACT_ATOMS: atom_id res chain seq x y z
N MET A 1 -10.47 70.79 34.91
CA MET A 1 -9.36 70.17 35.65
C MET A 1 -9.28 68.71 35.20
N ILE A 2 -8.36 68.47 34.25
CA ILE A 2 -7.69 67.23 33.82
C ILE A 2 -8.35 65.88 34.21
N LEU A 3 -8.77 65.06 33.24
CA LEU A 3 -8.11 63.78 32.91
C LEU A 3 -8.77 63.03 31.72
N HIS A 4 -7.97 62.93 30.65
CA HIS A 4 -7.71 61.75 29.79
C HIS A 4 -8.86 61.10 29.00
N HIS A 5 -8.95 61.50 27.72
CA HIS A 5 -9.45 60.66 26.64
C HIS A 5 -8.40 59.58 26.30
N PHE A 6 -8.78 58.31 26.46
CA PHE A 6 -8.12 57.19 25.80
C PHE A 6 -8.93 56.83 24.55
N THR A 7 -8.47 57.32 23.41
CA THR A 7 -8.85 56.81 22.09
C THR A 7 -7.94 55.62 21.78
N THR A 8 -8.43 54.40 22.01
CA THR A 8 -7.73 53.19 21.60
C THR A 8 -8.07 52.90 20.13
N PHE A 9 -7.13 53.25 19.25
CA PHE A 9 -7.11 52.80 17.86
C PHE A 9 -7.02 51.27 17.84
N ILE A 10 -8.13 50.58 17.55
CA ILE A 10 -8.11 49.17 17.17
C ILE A 10 -7.65 49.14 15.71
N GLY A 11 -6.34 49.08 15.51
CA GLY A 11 -5.78 48.69 14.22
C GLY A 11 -6.13 47.22 13.99
N LEU A 12 -6.99 46.95 13.01
CA LEU A 12 -7.07 45.63 12.38
C LEU A 12 -5.69 45.33 11.78
N LEU A 13 -4.84 44.62 12.51
CA LEU A 13 -3.84 43.77 11.88
C LEU A 13 -4.62 42.57 11.32
N ALA A 14 -5.13 42.73 10.10
CA ALA A 14 -5.30 41.59 9.23
C ALA A 14 -3.88 41.05 8.99
N LEU A 15 -3.46 40.06 9.80
CA LEU A 15 -2.42 39.15 9.34
C LEU A 15 -3.02 38.45 8.11
N SER A 16 -2.77 39.04 6.95
CA SER A 16 -2.55 38.29 5.74
C SER A 16 -1.53 37.22 6.10
N LEU A 17 -2.02 36.02 6.41
CA LEU A 17 -1.26 34.80 6.24
C LEU A 17 -1.01 34.72 4.74
N ALA A 18 -0.01 35.46 4.27
CA ALA A 18 0.65 35.14 3.03
C ALA A 18 1.12 33.70 3.20
N THR A 19 0.34 32.78 2.63
CA THR A 19 0.71 31.40 2.45
C THR A 19 2.14 31.42 1.93
N VAL A 20 3.05 30.79 2.67
CA VAL A 20 4.36 30.46 2.11
C VAL A 20 4.01 29.66 0.87
N ALA A 21 4.16 30.25 -0.32
CA ALA A 21 3.98 29.57 -1.57
C ALA A 21 4.85 28.33 -1.51
N SER A 22 4.24 27.17 -1.29
CA SER A 22 4.94 25.91 -1.31
C SER A 22 5.51 25.79 -2.71
N ASN A 23 6.82 25.57 -2.84
CA ASN A 23 7.51 25.32 -4.10
C ASN A 23 7.08 23.96 -4.69
N LEU A 24 5.78 23.73 -4.84
CA LEU A 24 5.20 22.53 -5.41
C LEU A 24 5.49 22.51 -6.91
N ARG A 25 5.89 21.35 -7.40
CA ARG A 25 6.16 21.12 -8.82
C ARG A 25 4.83 20.90 -9.53
N ASN A 26 4.58 21.66 -10.58
CA ASN A 26 3.31 21.60 -11.33
C ASN A 26 3.10 20.24 -12.02
N LEU A 27 1.83 19.94 -12.29
CA LEU A 27 1.44 18.89 -13.23
C LEU A 27 1.69 19.34 -14.66
N GLU A 28 2.18 18.43 -15.49
CA GLU A 28 2.41 18.65 -16.92
C GLU A 28 1.40 17.80 -17.69
N TYR A 29 0.37 18.43 -18.24
CA TYR A 29 -0.74 17.74 -18.90
C TYR A 29 -0.36 17.26 -20.29
N GLY A 30 -0.83 16.06 -20.65
CA GLY A 30 -0.88 15.55 -22.02
C GLY A 30 -2.29 15.64 -22.63
N ASP A 31 -2.47 15.04 -23.80
CA ASP A 31 -3.79 14.88 -24.43
C ASP A 31 -4.70 13.99 -23.57
N LEU A 32 -4.12 12.91 -23.02
CA LEU A 32 -4.76 11.99 -22.08
C LEU A 32 -4.02 12.04 -20.74
N ASN A 33 -4.76 12.17 -19.64
CA ASN A 33 -4.20 12.29 -18.30
C ASN A 33 -4.86 11.29 -17.36
N PHE A 34 -4.15 10.96 -16.29
CA PHE A 34 -4.61 9.98 -15.31
C PHE A 34 -4.35 10.47 -13.90
N LEU A 35 -5.32 10.22 -13.01
CA LEU A 35 -5.10 10.17 -11.57
C LEU A 35 -5.14 8.71 -11.13
N HIS A 36 -4.20 8.30 -10.29
CA HIS A 36 -4.03 6.91 -9.91
C HIS A 36 -3.87 6.73 -8.40
N THR A 37 -4.63 5.79 -7.84
CA THR A 37 -4.48 5.29 -6.46
C THR A 37 -4.22 3.80 -6.46
N THR A 38 -3.55 3.31 -5.42
CA THR A 38 -3.30 1.89 -5.19
C THR A 38 -2.97 1.68 -3.72
N ASP A 39 -3.16 0.46 -3.22
CA ASP A 39 -2.75 0.05 -1.88
C ASP A 39 -3.31 0.99 -0.80
N THR A 40 -4.58 1.40 -0.94
CA THR A 40 -5.21 2.38 -0.05
C THR A 40 -5.44 1.83 1.36
N HIS A 41 -5.68 0.52 1.50
CA HIS A 41 -5.84 -0.19 2.77
C HIS A 41 -6.73 0.52 3.80
N GLY A 42 -7.84 1.13 3.34
CA GLY A 42 -8.84 1.73 4.22
C GLY A 42 -8.50 3.11 4.80
N TRP A 43 -7.39 3.74 4.40
CA TRP A 43 -6.89 5.03 4.92
C TRP A 43 -7.72 6.27 4.48
N TYR A 44 -9.01 6.09 4.27
CA TYR A 44 -9.93 7.13 3.79
C TYR A 44 -10.15 8.29 4.79
N SER A 45 -9.75 8.10 6.05
CA SER A 45 -9.82 9.13 7.10
C SER A 45 -8.66 10.14 7.07
N GLY A 46 -7.63 9.89 6.25
CA GLY A 46 -6.36 10.63 6.30
C GLY A 46 -5.48 10.27 7.50
N HIS A 47 -4.23 10.74 7.50
CA HIS A 47 -3.26 10.42 8.55
C HIS A 47 -3.26 11.44 9.68
N LEU A 48 -3.49 10.97 10.92
CA LEU A 48 -3.44 11.81 12.12
C LEU A 48 -1.99 12.15 12.54
N ASN A 49 -1.07 11.18 12.47
CA ASN A 49 0.31 11.35 12.95
C ASN A 49 1.27 11.89 11.88
N GLN A 50 0.93 11.77 10.60
CA GLN A 50 1.74 12.22 9.47
C GLN A 50 1.00 13.32 8.71
N LYS A 51 1.18 14.58 9.14
CA LYS A 51 0.47 15.74 8.58
C LYS A 51 0.73 16.00 7.08
N THR A 52 1.77 15.39 6.50
CA THR A 52 2.00 15.42 5.05
C THR A 52 0.89 14.69 4.28
N TYR A 53 0.15 13.79 4.93
CA TYR A 53 -0.90 12.95 4.34
C TYR A 53 -2.24 13.16 5.03
N SER A 54 -2.53 14.42 5.40
CA SER A 54 -3.69 14.76 6.23
C SER A 54 -5.01 14.88 5.46
N GLY A 55 -5.00 14.76 4.12
CA GLY A 55 -6.22 14.82 3.32
C GLY A 55 -7.06 13.56 3.55
N ASP A 56 -8.38 13.70 3.55
CA ASP A 56 -9.31 12.58 3.61
C ASP A 56 -9.91 12.25 2.23
N TRP A 57 -10.70 11.17 2.16
CA TRP A 57 -11.32 10.76 0.89
C TRP A 57 -12.29 11.80 0.31
N GLY A 58 -12.90 12.63 1.15
CA GLY A 58 -13.78 13.72 0.70
C GLY A 58 -13.00 14.89 0.09
N ASP A 59 -11.80 15.17 0.60
CA ASP A 59 -10.85 16.08 -0.05
C ASP A 59 -10.45 15.55 -1.42
N PHE A 60 -10.12 14.26 -1.51
CA PHE A 60 -9.73 13.63 -2.78
C PHE A 60 -10.87 13.59 -3.81
N VAL A 61 -12.10 13.31 -3.37
CA VAL A 61 -13.30 13.41 -4.23
C VAL A 61 -13.46 14.81 -4.79
N SER A 62 -13.28 15.84 -3.96
CA SER A 62 -13.40 17.23 -4.42
C SER A 62 -12.24 17.65 -5.33
N PHE A 63 -11.03 17.24 -4.97
CA PHE A 63 -9.81 17.45 -5.77
C PHE A 63 -9.96 16.87 -7.17
N ALA A 64 -10.31 15.58 -7.27
CA ALA A 64 -10.40 14.91 -8.56
C ALA A 64 -11.53 15.48 -9.42
N HIS A 65 -12.66 15.86 -8.81
CA HIS A 65 -13.73 16.57 -9.50
C HIS A 65 -13.23 17.87 -10.15
N HIS A 66 -12.59 18.75 -9.38
CA HIS A 66 -12.09 20.02 -9.90
C HIS A 66 -10.94 19.85 -10.90
N LEU A 67 -10.06 18.86 -10.70
CA LEU A 67 -8.98 18.60 -11.63
C LEU A 67 -9.51 18.09 -12.98
N LYS A 68 -10.53 17.22 -12.95
CA LYS A 68 -11.21 16.71 -14.16
C LYS A 68 -11.94 17.84 -14.90
N GLU A 69 -12.67 18.71 -14.18
CA GLU A 69 -13.28 19.91 -14.78
C GLU A 69 -12.22 20.81 -15.42
N LEU A 70 -11.13 21.13 -14.70
CA LEU A 70 -10.05 21.97 -15.20
C LEU A 70 -9.34 21.37 -16.43
N ALA A 71 -9.18 20.04 -16.47
CA ALA A 71 -8.61 19.34 -17.60
C ALA A 71 -9.54 19.45 -18.83
N HIS A 72 -10.83 19.16 -18.64
CA HIS A 72 -11.83 19.22 -19.71
C HIS A 72 -12.00 20.64 -20.27
N GLU A 73 -12.01 21.67 -19.41
CA GLU A 73 -12.07 23.08 -19.83
C GLU A 73 -10.90 23.49 -20.72
N LYS A 74 -9.75 22.86 -20.53
CA LYS A 74 -8.55 23.06 -21.36
C LYS A 74 -8.47 22.11 -22.55
N GLY A 75 -9.48 21.29 -22.75
CA GLY A 75 -9.54 20.33 -23.84
C GLY A 75 -8.60 19.15 -23.67
N HIS A 76 -8.41 18.65 -22.44
CA HIS A 76 -7.70 17.42 -22.15
C HIS A 76 -8.66 16.36 -21.59
N ASP A 77 -8.42 15.08 -21.86
CA ASP A 77 -9.07 13.98 -21.14
C ASP A 77 -8.38 13.69 -19.81
N LEU A 78 -9.15 13.34 -18.78
CA LEU A 78 -8.63 12.88 -17.48
C LEU A 78 -9.41 11.67 -16.95
N LEU A 79 -8.71 10.57 -16.69
CA LEU A 79 -9.26 9.32 -16.17
C LEU A 79 -8.78 9.05 -14.75
N LEU A 80 -9.63 8.46 -13.90
CA LEU A 80 -9.29 8.02 -12.55
C LEU A 80 -9.12 6.50 -12.53
N ILE A 81 -8.02 6.03 -11.94
CA ILE A 81 -7.63 4.62 -11.89
C ILE A 81 -7.35 4.18 -10.45
N ASP A 82 -7.80 2.98 -10.06
CA ASP A 82 -7.42 2.34 -8.79
C ASP A 82 -6.93 0.90 -8.98
N SER A 83 -5.77 0.57 -8.40
CA SER A 83 -5.13 -0.74 -8.57
C SER A 83 -5.30 -1.72 -7.41
N GLY A 84 -6.31 -1.55 -6.54
CA GLY A 84 -6.69 -2.55 -5.54
C GLY A 84 -6.03 -2.41 -4.16
N ASP A 85 -6.29 -3.38 -3.29
CA ASP A 85 -5.93 -3.42 -1.86
C ASP A 85 -6.54 -2.27 -1.04
N ARG A 86 -7.77 -2.49 -0.55
CA ARG A 86 -8.66 -1.48 0.04
C ARG A 86 -8.97 -1.67 1.53
N HIS A 87 -8.52 -2.77 2.13
CA HIS A 87 -8.60 -3.06 3.57
C HIS A 87 -7.32 -3.75 4.06
N ASP A 88 -7.26 -4.20 5.32
CA ASP A 88 -6.08 -4.77 6.01
C ASP A 88 -4.95 -3.74 6.26
N GLY A 89 -5.29 -2.67 6.94
CA GLY A 89 -4.35 -1.65 7.42
C GLY A 89 -4.99 -0.46 8.12
N ASN A 90 -6.29 -0.47 8.41
CA ASN A 90 -6.99 0.67 9.03
C ASN A 90 -8.27 0.25 9.75
N GLY A 91 -8.58 0.87 10.89
CA GLY A 91 -9.77 0.51 11.68
C GLY A 91 -11.08 0.78 10.95
N LEU A 92 -11.10 1.74 10.02
CA LEU A 92 -12.29 2.04 9.22
C LEU A 92 -12.73 0.87 8.33
N SER A 93 -11.78 0.07 7.84
CA SER A 93 -12.04 -1.12 7.04
C SER A 93 -12.08 -2.41 7.87
N ASP A 94 -11.24 -2.52 8.90
CA ASP A 94 -10.88 -3.84 9.45
C ASP A 94 -11.62 -4.19 10.76
N ILE A 95 -12.33 -3.25 11.37
CA ILE A 95 -13.11 -3.51 12.60
C ILE A 95 -14.41 -4.27 12.31
N THR A 96 -14.89 -4.24 11.07
CA THR A 96 -16.11 -4.92 10.64
C THR A 96 -15.81 -6.30 10.10
N SER A 97 -16.77 -7.22 10.22
CA SER A 97 -16.76 -8.50 9.49
C SER A 97 -18.00 -8.55 8.59
N PRO A 98 -17.84 -8.71 7.25
CA PRO A 98 -16.56 -8.74 6.52
C PRO A 98 -15.81 -7.39 6.58
N ASN A 99 -14.52 -7.43 6.26
CA ASN A 99 -13.69 -6.23 6.16
C ASN A 99 -14.24 -5.34 5.06
N GLY A 100 -14.37 -4.04 5.33
CA GLY A 100 -14.82 -3.05 4.35
C GLY A 100 -16.29 -2.67 4.44
N ALA A 101 -17.09 -3.31 5.30
CA ALA A 101 -18.54 -3.06 5.38
C ALA A 101 -18.92 -1.58 5.65
N ARG A 102 -18.05 -0.82 6.33
CA ARG A 102 -18.22 0.63 6.54
C ARG A 102 -17.30 1.50 5.67
N SER A 103 -16.16 0.98 5.19
CA SER A 103 -15.21 1.75 4.38
C SER A 103 -15.53 1.72 2.88
N LEU A 104 -16.03 0.61 2.33
CA LEU A 104 -16.36 0.50 0.90
C LEU A 104 -17.46 1.48 0.46
N PRO A 105 -18.54 1.73 1.24
CA PRO A 105 -19.50 2.78 0.92
C PRO A 105 -18.90 4.20 0.83
N ILE A 106 -17.75 4.44 1.46
CA ILE A 106 -16.97 5.68 1.37
C ILE A 106 -16.10 5.62 0.10
N PHE A 107 -15.36 4.53 -0.11
CA PHE A 107 -14.50 4.32 -1.28
C PHE A 107 -15.24 4.56 -2.60
N ILE A 108 -16.40 3.90 -2.78
CA ILE A 108 -17.21 3.97 -4.01
C ILE A 108 -17.81 5.35 -4.29
N LYS A 109 -17.58 6.36 -3.43
CA LYS A 109 -17.94 7.74 -3.72
C LYS A 109 -16.94 8.43 -4.63
N GLN A 110 -15.77 7.85 -4.91
CA GLN A 110 -14.89 8.36 -5.96
C GLN A 110 -15.34 7.85 -7.35
N ASP A 111 -15.25 8.71 -8.36
CA ASP A 111 -15.74 8.42 -9.72
C ASP A 111 -14.63 7.78 -10.59
N TYR A 112 -14.20 6.57 -10.22
CA TYR A 112 -13.19 5.82 -10.98
C TYR A 112 -13.68 5.42 -12.37
N ASP A 113 -12.83 5.62 -13.38
CA ASP A 113 -13.07 5.26 -14.78
C ASP A 113 -12.60 3.83 -15.10
N LEU A 114 -11.57 3.35 -14.38
CA LEU A 114 -11.04 1.99 -14.40
C LEU A 114 -10.57 1.57 -12.99
N LEU A 115 -10.81 0.34 -12.59
CA LEU A 115 -10.25 -0.23 -11.36
C LEU A 115 -10.15 -1.76 -11.40
N THR A 116 -9.28 -2.33 -10.58
CA THR A 116 -9.14 -3.78 -10.33
C THR A 116 -9.01 -4.08 -8.84
N LEU A 117 -9.15 -5.33 -8.41
CA LEU A 117 -8.84 -5.78 -7.05
C LEU A 117 -7.34 -5.98 -6.78
N GLY A 118 -6.99 -6.02 -5.50
CA GLY A 118 -5.71 -6.49 -4.97
C GLY A 118 -5.83 -7.86 -4.29
N ASN A 119 -4.73 -8.36 -3.73
CA ASN A 119 -4.73 -9.68 -3.08
C ASN A 119 -5.45 -9.68 -1.73
N HIS A 120 -5.58 -8.52 -1.07
CA HIS A 120 -6.26 -8.44 0.21
C HIS A 120 -7.77 -8.69 0.10
N GLU A 121 -8.37 -8.41 -1.05
CA GLU A 121 -9.76 -8.78 -1.36
C GLU A 121 -9.94 -10.30 -1.59
N LEU A 122 -8.85 -11.08 -1.68
CA LEU A 122 -8.86 -12.49 -2.07
C LEU A 122 -8.46 -13.48 -0.96
N TYR A 123 -7.98 -13.02 0.19
CA TYR A 123 -7.60 -13.96 1.28
C TYR A 123 -8.79 -14.68 1.90
N LEU A 124 -9.94 -14.01 2.04
CA LEU A 124 -11.14 -14.56 2.70
C LEU A 124 -12.34 -14.50 1.77
N ALA A 125 -13.14 -15.57 1.75
CA ALA A 125 -14.30 -15.70 0.88
C ALA A 125 -15.33 -14.58 1.10
N GLU A 126 -15.57 -14.17 2.34
CA GLU A 126 -16.50 -13.08 2.68
C GLU A 126 -16.04 -11.72 2.13
N ASN A 127 -14.73 -11.49 2.02
CA ASN A 127 -14.17 -10.27 1.44
C ASN A 127 -14.31 -10.29 -0.09
N SER A 128 -14.08 -11.46 -0.73
CA SER A 128 -14.26 -11.59 -2.18
C SER A 128 -15.72 -11.47 -2.61
N GLU A 129 -16.64 -12.04 -1.82
CA GLU A 129 -18.09 -11.86 -2.02
C GLU A 129 -18.49 -10.39 -1.87
N GLN A 130 -18.00 -9.71 -0.83
CA GLN A 130 -18.27 -8.29 -0.64
C GLN A 130 -17.70 -7.42 -1.78
N GLU A 131 -16.49 -7.70 -2.25
CA GLU A 131 -15.88 -6.99 -3.38
C GLU A 131 -16.71 -7.17 -4.66
N TYR A 132 -17.18 -8.39 -4.94
CA TYR A 132 -18.03 -8.69 -6.10
C TYR A 132 -19.41 -7.99 -5.99
N ASP A 133 -20.08 -8.11 -4.86
CA ASP A 133 -21.45 -7.63 -4.66
C ASP A 133 -21.56 -6.10 -4.46
N ILE A 134 -20.50 -5.45 -3.98
CA ILE A 134 -20.49 -4.01 -3.72
C ILE A 134 -19.67 -3.27 -4.77
N VAL A 135 -18.38 -3.55 -4.85
CA VAL A 135 -17.44 -2.70 -5.62
C VAL A 135 -17.56 -2.99 -7.11
N ALA A 136 -17.43 -4.26 -7.51
CA ALA A 136 -17.57 -4.66 -8.91
C ALA A 136 -18.98 -4.35 -9.43
N ALA A 137 -20.01 -4.62 -8.64
CA ALA A 137 -21.40 -4.27 -8.98
C ALA A 137 -21.64 -2.75 -9.11
N HIS A 138 -21.00 -1.92 -8.27
CA HIS A 138 -21.12 -0.47 -8.35
C HIS A 138 -20.49 0.10 -9.62
N PHE A 139 -19.26 -0.32 -9.91
CA PHE A 139 -18.46 0.22 -11.01
C PHE A 139 -18.73 -0.46 -12.36
N LYS A 140 -19.40 -1.62 -12.36
CA LYS A 140 -19.88 -2.31 -13.57
C LYS A 140 -18.76 -2.47 -14.61
N GLU A 141 -18.92 -1.93 -15.81
CA GLU A 141 -17.95 -1.96 -16.90
C GLU A 141 -16.60 -1.29 -16.59
N ASN A 142 -16.52 -0.45 -15.55
CA ASN A 142 -15.27 0.18 -15.12
C ASN A 142 -14.40 -0.78 -14.31
N TYR A 143 -14.99 -1.83 -13.72
CA TYR A 143 -14.26 -2.83 -12.95
C TYR A 143 -13.67 -3.90 -13.89
N VAL A 144 -12.35 -3.90 -14.07
CA VAL A 144 -11.66 -4.74 -15.05
C VAL A 144 -10.70 -5.71 -14.35
N SER A 145 -10.98 -6.99 -14.47
CA SER A 145 -10.16 -8.10 -14.00
C SER A 145 -10.11 -9.20 -15.06
N THR A 146 -8.98 -9.28 -15.76
CA THR A 146 -8.74 -10.18 -16.90
C THR A 146 -8.46 -11.61 -16.44
N ASN A 147 -7.84 -11.78 -15.27
CA ASN A 147 -7.30 -13.05 -14.83
C ASN A 147 -7.80 -13.57 -13.48
N VAL A 148 -8.86 -12.97 -12.94
CA VAL A 148 -9.53 -13.45 -11.73
C VAL A 148 -10.97 -13.88 -12.03
N GLU A 149 -11.32 -15.09 -11.61
CA GLU A 149 -12.67 -15.64 -11.67
C GLU A 149 -13.25 -15.73 -10.25
N TYR A 150 -14.57 -15.58 -10.13
CA TYR A 150 -15.37 -15.73 -8.92
C TYR A 150 -16.38 -16.87 -9.10
N LEU A 151 -16.59 -17.67 -8.05
CA LEU A 151 -17.55 -18.76 -8.05
C LEU A 151 -18.94 -18.24 -7.67
N GLU A 152 -19.69 -17.81 -8.67
CA GLU A 152 -21.07 -17.39 -8.51
C GLU A 152 -21.98 -18.63 -8.55
N LYS A 153 -22.55 -18.99 -7.38
CA LYS A 153 -23.29 -20.24 -7.17
C LYS A 153 -22.38 -21.46 -7.46
N ASP A 154 -22.48 -22.03 -8.66
CA ASP A 154 -21.74 -23.21 -9.13
C ASP A 154 -21.00 -22.96 -10.46
N GLU A 155 -20.95 -21.70 -10.93
CA GLU A 155 -20.29 -21.33 -12.18
C GLU A 155 -19.15 -20.33 -11.93
N TRP A 156 -18.01 -20.58 -12.58
CA TRP A 156 -16.90 -19.64 -12.59
C TRP A 156 -17.17 -18.53 -13.59
N VAL A 157 -17.32 -17.31 -13.08
CA VAL A 157 -17.53 -16.09 -13.87
C VAL A 157 -16.35 -15.14 -13.67
N PRO A 158 -16.05 -14.22 -14.60
CA PRO A 158 -15.06 -13.19 -14.34
C PRO A 158 -15.46 -12.33 -13.13
N LEU A 159 -14.51 -11.99 -12.25
CA LEU A 159 -14.75 -11.06 -11.14
C LEU A 159 -14.72 -9.62 -11.70
N GLY A 160 -15.85 -9.21 -12.31
CA GLY A 160 -15.96 -7.96 -13.08
C GLY A 160 -15.87 -8.24 -14.59
N ASN A 161 -15.08 -7.45 -15.32
CA ASN A 161 -14.95 -7.56 -16.78
C ASN A 161 -13.55 -8.00 -17.19
N LYS A 162 -13.45 -8.91 -18.16
CA LYS A 162 -12.14 -9.32 -18.70
C LYS A 162 -11.38 -8.21 -19.42
N TYR A 163 -12.10 -7.24 -19.98
CA TYR A 163 -11.56 -6.06 -20.65
C TYR A 163 -12.65 -5.00 -20.74
N LYS A 164 -12.27 -3.77 -21.08
CA LYS A 164 -13.20 -2.69 -21.44
C LYS A 164 -12.65 -1.97 -22.67
N TYR A 165 -13.47 -1.80 -23.70
CA TYR A 165 -13.14 -0.94 -24.83
C TYR A 165 -14.08 0.27 -24.86
N PHE A 166 -13.56 1.49 -24.84
CA PHE A 166 -14.36 2.70 -24.72
C PHE A 166 -13.69 3.90 -25.41
N ARG A 167 -14.42 5.03 -25.45
CA ARG A 167 -13.91 6.31 -25.96
C ARG A 167 -13.95 7.37 -24.88
N THR A 168 -12.92 8.18 -24.81
CA THR A 168 -12.87 9.32 -23.89
C THR A 168 -13.81 10.45 -24.35
N PRO A 169 -14.34 11.27 -23.42
CA PRO A 169 -15.37 12.25 -23.76
C PRO A 169 -14.85 13.48 -24.51
N ILE A 170 -13.58 13.87 -24.34
CA ILE A 170 -13.04 15.11 -24.92
C ILE A 170 -12.41 14.84 -26.29
N HIS A 171 -11.45 13.93 -26.40
CA HIS A 171 -10.78 13.62 -27.67
C HIS A 171 -11.39 12.43 -28.42
N GLY A 172 -12.28 11.65 -27.80
CA GLY A 172 -12.81 10.44 -28.43
C GLY A 172 -11.78 9.31 -28.57
N THR A 173 -10.70 9.36 -27.79
CA THR A 173 -9.58 8.42 -27.78
C THR A 173 -10.07 7.01 -27.51
N ARG A 174 -9.76 6.07 -28.40
CA ARG A 174 -10.15 4.67 -28.34
C ARG A 174 -9.21 3.91 -27.41
N ILE A 175 -9.71 3.49 -26.26
CA ILE A 175 -8.92 2.81 -25.23
C ILE A 175 -9.37 1.36 -25.14
N LEU A 176 -8.41 0.44 -25.25
CA LEU A 176 -8.55 -0.94 -24.79
C LEU A 176 -7.95 -1.04 -23.39
N ALA A 177 -8.78 -1.33 -22.39
CA ALA A 177 -8.36 -1.51 -21.01
C ALA A 177 -8.36 -2.99 -20.62
N LEU A 178 -7.28 -3.43 -19.99
CA LEU A 178 -7.10 -4.74 -19.38
C LEU A 178 -6.78 -4.57 -17.90
N GLY A 179 -7.03 -5.61 -17.10
CA GLY A 179 -6.59 -5.60 -15.71
C GLY A 179 -6.08 -6.92 -15.17
N PHE A 180 -5.00 -6.92 -14.41
CA PHE A 180 -4.33 -8.16 -14.00
C PHE A 180 -3.95 -8.16 -12.52
N MET A 181 -4.23 -9.28 -11.86
CA MET A 181 -3.61 -9.69 -10.60
C MET A 181 -2.24 -10.32 -10.89
N PHE A 182 -1.27 -10.16 -9.98
CA PHE A 182 -0.03 -10.95 -10.03
C PHE A 182 -0.30 -12.45 -9.85
N ASP A 183 0.72 -13.30 -9.97
CA ASP A 183 0.64 -14.75 -9.74
C ASP A 183 0.41 -15.07 -8.25
N PHE A 184 -0.77 -14.71 -7.75
CA PHE A 184 -1.19 -14.85 -6.37
C PHE A 184 -1.76 -16.26 -6.16
N ALA A 185 -1.19 -16.99 -5.21
CA ALA A 185 -1.52 -18.39 -4.96
C ALA A 185 -2.34 -18.63 -3.67
N ARG A 186 -2.60 -17.59 -2.87
CA ARG A 186 -3.28 -17.70 -1.56
C ARG A 186 -4.73 -17.19 -1.61
N TYR A 187 -5.35 -17.23 -2.78
CA TYR A 187 -6.76 -16.89 -2.94
C TYR A 187 -7.66 -17.96 -2.31
N ASN A 188 -8.83 -17.55 -1.83
CA ASN A 188 -9.80 -18.43 -1.17
C ASN A 188 -10.60 -19.29 -2.18
N GLU A 189 -11.40 -20.21 -1.67
CA GLU A 189 -12.15 -21.19 -2.45
C GLU A 189 -13.25 -20.62 -3.37
N LYS A 190 -13.67 -19.36 -3.16
CA LYS A 190 -14.63 -18.66 -4.02
C LYS A 190 -13.96 -17.97 -5.21
N THR A 191 -12.64 -18.00 -5.31
CA THR A 191 -11.91 -17.25 -6.33
C THR A 191 -10.88 -18.12 -7.01
N ARG A 192 -10.48 -17.71 -8.22
CA ARG A 192 -9.40 -18.35 -8.95
C ARG A 192 -8.58 -17.30 -9.68
N VAL A 193 -7.28 -17.28 -9.39
CA VAL A 193 -6.31 -16.46 -10.13
C VAL A 193 -5.61 -17.33 -11.16
N THR A 194 -5.56 -16.87 -12.41
CA THR A 194 -4.77 -17.48 -13.49
C THR A 194 -3.57 -16.59 -13.77
N SER A 195 -2.36 -17.15 -13.83
CA SER A 195 -1.16 -16.33 -14.08
C SER A 195 -1.23 -15.60 -15.42
N ILE A 196 -0.60 -14.42 -15.50
CA ILE A 196 -0.55 -13.60 -16.74
C ILE A 196 0.00 -14.43 -17.90
N ALA A 197 1.07 -15.20 -17.65
CA ALA A 197 1.72 -16.05 -18.64
C ALA A 197 0.81 -17.17 -19.19
N GLU A 198 -0.19 -17.62 -18.42
CA GLU A 198 -1.21 -18.54 -18.89
C GLU A 198 -2.34 -17.84 -19.63
N VAL A 199 -2.80 -16.69 -19.13
CA VAL A 199 -3.90 -15.92 -19.74
C VAL A 199 -3.58 -15.49 -21.16
N ILE A 200 -2.36 -14.99 -21.41
CA ILE A 200 -1.97 -14.54 -22.75
C ILE A 200 -2.01 -15.66 -23.80
N ARG A 201 -1.99 -16.94 -23.39
CA ARG A 201 -2.07 -18.09 -24.29
C ARG A 201 -3.48 -18.62 -24.49
N LYS A 202 -4.49 -18.03 -23.85
CA LYS A 202 -5.89 -18.47 -23.97
C LYS A 202 -6.51 -17.92 -25.26
N ASP A 203 -7.29 -18.77 -25.94
CA ASP A 203 -7.99 -18.40 -27.16
C ASP A 203 -8.85 -17.13 -26.97
N TRP A 204 -9.62 -17.06 -25.88
CA TRP A 204 -10.47 -15.90 -25.59
C TRP A 204 -9.68 -14.59 -25.41
N PHE A 205 -8.42 -14.65 -24.97
CA PHE A 205 -7.58 -13.46 -24.83
C PHE A 205 -7.08 -13.01 -26.20
N GLN A 206 -6.62 -13.94 -27.03
CA GLN A 206 -6.23 -13.67 -28.42
C GLN A 206 -7.42 -13.13 -29.23
N GLU A 207 -8.63 -13.65 -29.03
CA GLU A 207 -9.87 -13.13 -29.62
C GLU A 207 -10.15 -11.67 -29.23
N ILE A 208 -9.77 -11.22 -28.03
CA ILE A 208 -9.88 -9.79 -27.65
C ILE A 208 -8.92 -8.96 -28.51
N LEU A 209 -7.67 -9.41 -28.67
CA LEU A 209 -6.67 -8.68 -29.45
C LEU A 209 -7.03 -8.63 -30.94
N ASP A 210 -7.50 -9.75 -31.49
CA ASP A 210 -7.99 -9.85 -32.87
C ASP A 210 -9.23 -8.96 -33.12
N LYS A 211 -10.12 -8.86 -32.13
CA LYS A 211 -11.32 -8.01 -32.21
C LYS A 211 -10.96 -6.51 -32.18
N TYR A 212 -9.87 -6.13 -31.54
CA TYR A 212 -9.40 -4.76 -31.40
C TYR A 212 -7.98 -4.60 -31.94
N PRO A 213 -7.78 -4.73 -33.27
CA PRO A 213 -6.44 -4.61 -33.87
C PRO A 213 -5.88 -3.19 -33.71
N ALA A 214 -4.56 -3.02 -33.92
CA ALA A 214 -3.84 -1.78 -33.63
C ALA A 214 -4.45 -0.52 -34.28
N GLU A 215 -4.98 -0.61 -35.50
CA GLU A 215 -5.65 0.51 -36.19
C GLU A 215 -6.97 0.95 -35.51
N SER A 216 -7.54 0.08 -34.68
CA SER A 216 -8.78 0.30 -33.95
C SER A 216 -8.58 0.88 -32.55
N VAL A 217 -7.35 0.90 -32.03
CA VAL A 217 -7.01 1.30 -30.65
C VAL A 217 -5.99 2.43 -30.68
N ASP A 218 -6.29 3.54 -30.01
CA ASP A 218 -5.37 4.69 -29.93
C ASP A 218 -4.36 4.53 -28.78
N THR A 219 -4.78 3.95 -27.65
CA THR A 219 -3.89 3.55 -26.55
C THR A 219 -4.44 2.35 -25.77
N ILE A 220 -3.56 1.62 -25.08
CA ILE A 220 -3.92 0.52 -24.18
C ILE A 220 -3.63 0.93 -22.74
N VAL A 221 -4.59 0.70 -21.86
CA VAL A 221 -4.43 0.94 -20.41
C VAL A 221 -4.48 -0.38 -19.67
N VAL A 222 -3.46 -0.68 -18.88
CA VAL A 222 -3.41 -1.89 -18.04
C VAL A 222 -3.48 -1.49 -16.57
N VAL A 223 -4.62 -1.72 -15.91
CA VAL A 223 -4.80 -1.49 -14.47
C VAL A 223 -4.51 -2.78 -13.70
N THR A 224 -3.49 -2.81 -12.85
CA THR A 224 -2.93 -4.07 -12.37
C THR A 224 -2.45 -3.98 -10.94
N HIS A 225 -2.79 -4.99 -10.13
CA HIS A 225 -2.22 -5.11 -8.80
C HIS A 225 -0.90 -5.88 -8.86
N VAL A 226 0.05 -5.40 -9.66
CA VAL A 226 1.37 -6.00 -9.88
C VAL A 226 2.43 -4.92 -9.68
N PRO A 227 3.56 -5.20 -8.99
CA PRO A 227 4.68 -4.27 -8.93
C PRO A 227 5.23 -3.97 -10.32
N ILE A 228 5.48 -2.71 -10.63
CA ILE A 228 5.89 -2.31 -11.99
C ILE A 228 7.38 -2.48 -12.29
N THR A 229 8.18 -2.74 -11.24
CA THR A 229 9.63 -2.88 -11.35
C THR A 229 10.01 -4.02 -12.28
N ARG A 230 11.06 -3.82 -13.09
CA ARG A 230 11.49 -4.80 -14.11
C ARG A 230 11.97 -6.12 -13.54
N ASP A 231 12.38 -6.17 -12.27
CA ASP A 231 12.75 -7.41 -11.58
C ASP A 231 11.52 -8.27 -11.20
N TRP A 232 10.31 -7.71 -11.36
CA TRP A 232 9.03 -8.41 -11.35
C TRP A 232 8.58 -8.68 -12.78
N ASN A 233 8.98 -9.84 -13.32
CA ASN A 233 8.94 -10.09 -14.77
C ASN A 233 7.53 -10.25 -15.37
N GLU A 234 6.46 -10.36 -14.57
CA GLU A 234 5.12 -10.68 -15.08
C GLU A 234 4.59 -9.65 -16.08
N LEU A 235 4.75 -8.35 -15.80
CA LEU A 235 4.35 -7.30 -16.74
C LEU A 235 5.24 -7.26 -17.97
N GLY A 236 6.52 -7.64 -17.85
CA GLY A 236 7.41 -7.80 -19.01
C GLY A 236 6.93 -8.87 -19.99
N VAL A 237 6.37 -9.98 -19.47
CA VAL A 237 5.78 -11.05 -20.30
C VAL A 237 4.52 -10.55 -21.01
N LEU A 238 3.62 -9.86 -20.31
CA LEU A 238 2.44 -9.25 -20.92
C LEU A 238 2.82 -8.20 -21.98
N HIS A 239 3.78 -7.34 -21.64
CA HIS A 239 4.25 -6.28 -22.52
C HIS A 239 4.82 -6.84 -23.83
N ALA A 240 5.63 -7.90 -23.75
CA ALA A 240 6.15 -8.58 -24.93
C ALA A 240 5.03 -9.12 -25.84
N GLU A 241 4.00 -9.73 -25.25
CA GLU A 241 2.83 -10.20 -26.01
C GLU A 241 2.09 -9.04 -26.67
N LEU A 242 1.73 -8.00 -25.91
CA LEU A 242 1.01 -6.84 -26.45
C LEU A 242 1.80 -6.17 -27.57
N ARG A 243 3.13 -6.10 -27.50
CA ARG A 243 3.96 -5.53 -28.57
C ARG A 243 3.95 -6.33 -29.87
N THR A 244 3.62 -7.63 -29.84
CA THR A 244 3.43 -8.40 -31.09
C THR A 244 2.17 -7.97 -31.85
N HIS A 245 1.13 -7.54 -31.14
CA HIS A 245 -0.16 -7.11 -31.70
C HIS A 245 -0.25 -5.59 -31.89
N TYR A 246 0.45 -4.83 -31.04
CA TYR A 246 0.42 -3.37 -30.98
C TYR A 246 1.85 -2.78 -30.98
N PRO A 247 2.59 -2.86 -32.11
CA PRO A 247 3.99 -2.42 -32.16
C PRO A 247 4.17 -0.92 -31.88
N GLU A 248 3.21 -0.11 -32.32
CA GLU A 248 3.29 1.36 -32.26
C GLU A 248 2.27 2.02 -31.33
N THR A 249 1.34 1.24 -30.76
CA THR A 249 0.32 1.78 -29.85
C THR A 249 0.93 2.13 -28.50
N LYS A 250 0.53 3.25 -27.91
CA LYS A 250 0.98 3.61 -26.57
C LYS A 250 0.37 2.65 -25.53
N ILE A 251 1.12 2.30 -24.49
CA ILE A 251 0.65 1.40 -23.44
C ILE A 251 1.02 1.97 -22.07
N GLU A 252 0.00 2.29 -21.27
CA GLU A 252 0.15 2.77 -19.90
C GLU A 252 -0.22 1.68 -18.89
N TYR A 253 0.72 1.30 -18.04
CA TYR A 253 0.48 0.39 -16.92
C TYR A 253 0.29 1.18 -15.61
N PHE A 254 -0.67 0.76 -14.80
CA PHE A 254 -0.95 1.31 -13.48
C PHE A 254 -0.86 0.17 -12.48
N GLY A 255 0.26 0.12 -11.74
CA GLY A 255 0.62 -0.99 -10.86
C GLY A 255 0.35 -0.75 -9.38
N GLY A 256 0.65 -1.73 -8.55
CA GLY A 256 0.39 -1.70 -7.10
C GLY A 256 1.22 -2.72 -6.31
N HIS A 257 0.69 -3.17 -5.18
CA HIS A 257 1.15 -4.29 -4.35
C HIS A 257 2.43 -4.03 -3.54
N SER A 258 3.46 -3.43 -4.15
CA SER A 258 4.75 -3.24 -3.47
C SER A 258 4.89 -1.94 -2.69
N HIS A 259 3.81 -1.16 -2.52
CA HIS A 259 3.73 -0.03 -1.58
C HIS A 259 4.72 1.13 -1.85
N ILE A 260 5.18 1.35 -3.09
CA ILE A 260 6.15 2.40 -3.43
C ILE A 260 5.63 3.37 -4.50
N ARG A 261 6.18 4.58 -4.51
CA ARG A 261 6.18 5.45 -5.69
C ARG A 261 7.22 4.90 -6.66
N ASP A 262 6.83 4.59 -7.89
CA ASP A 262 7.76 4.14 -8.94
C ASP A 262 7.23 4.51 -10.33
N PHE A 263 8.17 4.64 -11.26
CA PHE A 263 7.89 4.89 -12.67
C PHE A 263 8.90 4.14 -13.54
N VAL A 264 8.40 3.33 -14.46
CA VAL A 264 9.21 2.44 -15.27
C VAL A 264 8.92 2.67 -16.75
N VAL A 265 9.97 2.81 -17.55
CA VAL A 265 9.87 2.96 -19.01
C VAL A 265 10.08 1.60 -19.68
N TYR A 266 9.04 0.94 -20.15
CA TYR A 266 9.21 -0.35 -20.83
C TYR A 266 9.86 -0.18 -22.21
N ASP A 267 9.42 0.85 -22.95
CA ASP A 267 9.98 1.32 -24.22
C ASP A 267 9.59 2.79 -24.46
N GLU A 268 9.93 3.36 -25.61
CA GLU A 268 9.66 4.77 -25.92
C GLU A 268 8.17 5.14 -26.03
N LYS A 269 7.28 4.13 -26.10
CA LYS A 269 5.82 4.25 -26.22
C LYS A 269 5.09 3.58 -25.05
N SER A 270 5.78 3.15 -24.00
CA SER A 270 5.14 2.49 -22.88
C SER A 270 5.83 2.77 -21.56
N VAL A 271 5.00 3.14 -20.60
CA VAL A 271 5.42 3.43 -19.24
C VAL A 271 4.50 2.76 -18.25
N ALA A 272 4.99 2.60 -17.03
CA ALA A 272 4.24 2.10 -15.90
C ALA A 272 4.36 3.06 -14.72
N LEU A 273 3.24 3.31 -14.03
CA LEU A 273 3.16 4.15 -12.84
C LEU A 273 2.68 3.32 -11.65
N GLN A 274 3.34 3.47 -10.50
CA GLN A 274 2.90 2.93 -9.21
C GLN A 274 2.86 4.05 -8.18
N SER A 275 1.79 4.10 -7.37
CA SER A 275 1.40 5.33 -6.66
C SER A 275 1.39 5.18 -5.14
N GLY A 276 2.41 4.55 -4.58
CA GLY A 276 2.63 4.53 -3.13
C GLY A 276 1.67 3.58 -2.42
N ARG A 277 1.12 4.06 -1.30
CA ARG A 277 0.22 3.32 -0.41
C ARG A 277 -0.59 4.26 0.50
N PHE A 278 -1.54 3.69 1.22
CA PHE A 278 -2.20 4.22 2.42
C PHE A 278 -2.83 5.60 2.25
N CYS A 279 -3.24 5.98 1.03
CA CYS A 279 -3.65 7.37 0.77
C CYS A 279 -2.57 8.38 1.18
N GLU A 280 -1.29 8.07 1.01
CA GLU A 280 -0.17 9.02 1.15
C GLU A 280 0.12 9.74 -0.17
N THR A 281 -0.35 9.15 -1.28
CA THR A 281 0.02 9.55 -2.63
C THR A 281 -1.17 9.45 -3.59
N VAL A 282 -1.32 10.45 -4.46
CA VAL A 282 -2.08 10.34 -5.71
C VAL A 282 -1.08 10.41 -6.87
N GLY A 283 -1.04 9.36 -7.70
CA GLY A 283 -0.24 9.38 -8.92
C GLY A 283 -0.88 10.22 -10.02
N PHE A 284 -0.07 10.88 -10.81
CA PHE A 284 -0.48 11.57 -12.02
C PHE A 284 0.41 11.16 -13.20
N LEU A 285 -0.21 10.83 -14.33
CA LEU A 285 0.43 10.54 -15.61
C LEU A 285 -0.19 11.43 -16.69
N GLY A 286 0.64 12.15 -17.44
CA GLY A 286 0.24 12.84 -18.66
C GLY A 286 0.81 12.13 -19.88
N VAL A 287 -0.01 11.98 -20.93
CA VAL A 287 0.36 11.30 -22.18
C VAL A 287 0.07 12.19 -23.37
N ASN A 288 1.11 12.53 -24.14
CA ASN A 288 0.98 13.18 -25.44
C ASN A 288 0.75 12.12 -26.52
N LEU A 289 -0.51 11.93 -26.91
CA LEU A 289 -0.91 10.89 -27.85
C LEU A 289 -0.34 11.12 -29.25
N ASN A 290 -0.02 12.36 -29.61
CA ASN A 290 0.53 12.74 -30.91
C ASN A 290 2.06 12.73 -30.97
N SER A 291 2.75 12.51 -29.84
CA SER A 291 4.20 12.40 -29.82
C SER A 291 4.65 11.21 -30.67
N SER A 292 5.65 11.48 -31.52
CA SER A 292 6.41 10.51 -32.32
C SER A 292 7.90 10.52 -31.96
N SER A 293 8.25 11.11 -30.81
CA SER A 293 9.62 11.15 -30.33
C SER A 293 10.12 9.74 -29.99
N SER A 294 11.41 9.53 -30.16
CA SER A 294 12.11 8.32 -29.70
C SER A 294 12.43 8.36 -28.20
N GLU A 295 12.20 9.50 -27.52
CA GLU A 295 12.42 9.65 -26.09
C GLU A 295 11.08 9.59 -25.34
N ALA A 296 10.96 8.65 -24.40
CA ALA A 296 9.74 8.49 -23.60
C ALA A 296 9.37 9.79 -22.84
N SER A 297 10.36 10.60 -22.44
CA SER A 297 10.14 11.85 -21.71
C SER A 297 9.44 12.95 -22.51
N ASP A 298 9.39 12.85 -23.84
CA ASP A 298 8.64 13.78 -24.69
C ASP A 298 7.17 13.36 -24.84
N THR A 299 6.88 12.09 -24.56
CA THR A 299 5.55 11.48 -24.67
C THR A 299 4.85 11.44 -23.33
N PHE A 300 5.59 11.17 -22.25
CA PHE A 300 5.03 10.90 -20.94
C PHE A 300 5.56 11.89 -19.90
N THR A 301 4.70 12.26 -18.96
CA THR A 301 5.07 13.03 -17.77
C THR A 301 4.49 12.34 -16.54
N ARG A 302 5.16 12.45 -15.39
CA ARG A 302 4.70 11.82 -14.15
C ARG A 302 4.88 12.72 -12.95
N ARG A 303 3.94 12.63 -12.01
CA ARG A 303 3.99 13.30 -10.71
C ARG A 303 3.42 12.39 -9.61
N TYR A 304 3.99 12.44 -8.41
CA TYR A 304 3.40 11.86 -7.21
C TYR A 304 2.96 13.01 -6.31
N ILE A 305 1.65 13.16 -6.14
CA ILE A 305 1.02 14.23 -5.37
C ILE A 305 0.86 13.74 -3.93
N ASP A 306 1.38 14.49 -2.95
CA ASP A 306 1.08 14.16 -1.57
C ASP A 306 -0.41 14.32 -1.26
N PHE A 307 -0.96 13.38 -0.49
CA PHE A 307 -2.38 13.35 -0.19
C PHE A 307 -2.74 14.35 0.93
N ASN A 308 -2.71 15.64 0.59
CA ASN A 308 -3.07 16.73 1.50
C ASN A 308 -3.72 17.87 0.74
N THR A 309 -4.46 18.69 1.48
CA THR A 309 -5.20 19.83 0.91
C THR A 309 -4.28 20.90 0.33
N ASP A 310 -3.06 21.09 0.84
CA ASP A 310 -2.12 22.08 0.28
C ASP A 310 -1.78 21.74 -1.18
N SER A 311 -1.50 20.46 -1.44
CA SER A 311 -1.19 19.93 -2.78
C SER A 311 -2.43 19.95 -3.66
N PHE A 312 -3.59 19.57 -3.13
CA PHE A 312 -4.85 19.60 -3.86
C PHE A 312 -5.26 21.02 -4.28
N LEU A 313 -5.14 22.01 -3.40
CA LEU A 313 -5.42 23.42 -3.70
C LEU A 313 -4.50 23.93 -4.82
N HIS A 314 -3.19 23.65 -4.71
CA HIS A 314 -2.20 24.07 -5.70
C HIS A 314 -2.53 23.56 -7.11
N HIS A 315 -2.76 22.24 -7.24
CA HIS A 315 -2.96 21.64 -8.57
C HIS A 315 -4.33 21.95 -9.18
N THR A 316 -5.36 22.21 -8.35
CA THR A 316 -6.69 22.65 -8.82
C THR A 316 -6.79 24.16 -9.02
N LYS A 317 -5.77 24.93 -8.62
CA LYS A 317 -5.76 26.39 -8.64
C LYS A 317 -6.91 27.00 -7.83
N LYS A 318 -7.29 26.35 -6.72
CA LYS A 318 -8.28 26.88 -5.78
C LYS A 318 -7.55 27.72 -4.73
N GLU A 319 -8.10 28.90 -4.46
CA GLU A 319 -7.46 29.87 -3.55
C GLU A 319 -7.73 29.58 -2.07
N SER A 320 -8.71 28.72 -1.75
CA SER A 320 -9.06 28.36 -0.38
C SER A 320 -9.74 27.00 -0.29
N LEU A 321 -9.80 26.43 0.93
CA LEU A 321 -10.48 25.16 1.20
C LEU A 321 -11.96 25.23 0.83
N GLU A 322 -12.64 26.34 1.13
CA GLU A 322 -14.04 26.53 0.78
C GLU A 322 -14.29 26.48 -0.74
N ALA A 323 -13.28 26.87 -1.53
CA ALA A 323 -13.35 26.80 -3.00
C ALA A 323 -12.99 25.41 -3.56
N LEU A 324 -12.28 24.60 -2.78
CA LEU A 324 -12.00 23.20 -3.08
C LEU A 324 -13.18 22.30 -2.72
N GLU A 325 -13.92 22.62 -1.65
CA GLU A 325 -15.02 21.80 -1.16
C GLU A 325 -16.15 21.66 -2.18
N THR A 326 -16.58 20.41 -2.39
CA THR A 326 -17.77 20.09 -3.20
C THR A 326 -18.87 19.52 -2.31
N LYS A 327 -20.13 19.61 -2.76
CA LYS A 327 -21.25 18.95 -2.05
C LYS A 327 -21.01 17.45 -1.85
N LYS A 328 -20.44 16.79 -2.86
CA LYS A 328 -20.12 15.36 -2.84
C LYS A 328 -18.99 15.07 -1.85
N GLY A 329 -17.90 15.83 -1.90
CA GLY A 329 -16.79 15.69 -0.95
C GLY A 329 -17.19 15.94 0.50
N ASN A 330 -17.97 16.99 0.77
CA ASN A 330 -18.47 17.26 2.13
C ASN A 330 -19.41 16.17 2.63
N HIS A 331 -20.21 15.56 1.75
CA HIS A 331 -20.98 14.38 2.11
C HIS A 331 -20.09 13.19 2.47
N VAL A 332 -19.01 12.96 1.72
CA VAL A 332 -18.02 11.90 2.00
C VAL A 332 -17.32 12.14 3.33
N LYS A 333 -16.90 13.37 3.63
CA LYS A 333 -16.34 13.76 4.93
C LYS A 333 -17.29 13.42 6.08
N GLN A 334 -18.59 13.69 5.90
CA GLN A 334 -19.61 13.33 6.88
C GLN A 334 -19.74 11.80 7.05
N LEU A 335 -19.74 11.03 5.95
CA LEU A 335 -19.77 9.56 6.01
C LEU A 335 -18.57 8.99 6.77
N ILE A 336 -17.38 9.55 6.57
CA ILE A 336 -16.17 9.18 7.32
C ILE A 336 -16.37 9.48 8.80
N ALA A 337 -16.77 10.71 9.14
CA ALA A 337 -16.97 11.11 10.53
C ALA A 337 -18.01 10.25 11.26
N ASP A 338 -19.13 9.95 10.59
CA ASP A 338 -20.19 9.08 11.12
C ASP A 338 -19.70 7.65 11.29
N ALA A 339 -18.97 7.10 10.31
CA ALA A 339 -18.40 5.75 10.41
C ALA A 339 -17.38 5.64 11.55
N ARG A 340 -16.44 6.59 11.67
CA ARG A 340 -15.46 6.59 12.78
C ARG A 340 -16.14 6.62 14.14
N LYS A 341 -17.17 7.46 14.28
CA LYS A 341 -17.94 7.61 15.51
C LYS A 341 -18.74 6.35 15.85
N ASP A 342 -19.47 5.79 14.89
CA ASP A 342 -20.30 4.59 15.09
C ASP A 342 -19.46 3.38 15.49
N LEU A 343 -18.24 3.30 14.96
CA LEU A 343 -17.28 2.22 15.21
C LEU A 343 -16.41 2.44 16.45
N GLY A 344 -16.49 3.62 17.10
CA GLY A 344 -15.66 3.96 18.26
C GLY A 344 -14.16 4.01 17.95
N LEU A 345 -13.75 4.31 16.70
CA LEU A 345 -12.35 4.20 16.28
C LEU A 345 -11.40 5.12 17.08
N ASP A 346 -11.92 6.24 17.57
CA ASP A 346 -11.17 7.22 18.35
C ASP A 346 -11.16 6.92 19.86
N ASP A 347 -11.79 5.82 20.31
CA ASP A 347 -11.78 5.40 21.71
C ASP A 347 -10.35 5.01 22.13
N VAL A 348 -9.88 5.63 23.20
CA VAL A 348 -8.51 5.46 23.70
C VAL A 348 -8.40 4.19 24.54
N ILE A 349 -7.52 3.29 24.13
CA ILE A 349 -7.16 2.08 24.88
C ILE A 349 -6.03 2.38 25.89
N GLY A 350 -5.08 3.22 25.49
CA GLY A 350 -3.98 3.66 26.35
C GLY A 350 -3.12 4.73 25.69
N TYR A 351 -1.89 4.93 26.18
CA TYR A 351 -1.00 5.97 25.69
C TYR A 351 0.42 5.45 25.48
N VAL A 352 1.02 5.80 24.34
CA VAL A 352 2.45 5.66 24.09
C VAL A 352 3.11 6.96 24.51
N ASN A 353 3.88 6.97 25.59
CA ASN A 353 4.33 8.17 26.28
C ASN A 353 5.81 8.49 26.03
N ASN A 354 6.66 7.47 25.92
CA ASN A 354 8.12 7.66 25.97
C ASN A 354 8.71 8.03 24.61
N SER A 355 8.30 7.36 23.53
CA SER A 355 8.87 7.56 22.20
C SER A 355 7.96 7.13 21.06
N ASN A 356 8.32 7.53 19.84
CA ASN A 356 7.85 6.86 18.64
C ASN A 356 8.67 5.57 18.44
N TYR A 357 8.01 4.50 18.03
CA TYR A 357 8.63 3.24 17.64
C TYR A 357 8.41 3.00 16.14
N TYR A 358 9.50 2.86 15.40
CA TYR A 358 9.47 2.80 13.95
C TYR A 358 9.64 1.38 13.44
N MET A 359 8.94 1.02 12.37
CA MET A 359 9.13 -0.26 11.69
C MET A 359 10.56 -0.39 11.18
N ASP A 360 11.02 0.63 10.44
CA ASP A 360 12.29 0.56 9.73
C ASP A 360 13.04 1.90 9.59
N TYR A 361 12.62 3.00 10.21
CA TYR A 361 13.45 4.22 10.24
C TYR A 361 14.73 4.09 11.08
N VAL A 362 14.85 3.00 11.84
CA VAL A 362 16.04 2.62 12.59
C VAL A 362 16.27 1.10 12.48
N PRO A 363 17.52 0.61 12.57
CA PRO A 363 17.80 -0.82 12.56
C PRO A 363 17.03 -1.59 13.63
N VAL A 364 16.76 -2.89 13.41
CA VAL A 364 16.06 -3.76 14.39
C VAL A 364 16.77 -3.83 15.75
N SER A 365 18.08 -3.60 15.79
CA SER A 365 18.85 -3.55 17.04
C SER A 365 18.59 -2.26 17.84
N HIS A 366 18.04 -1.20 17.26
CA HIS A 366 17.87 0.09 17.91
C HIS A 366 16.69 0.09 18.91
N PRO A 367 16.78 0.74 20.09
CA PRO A 367 15.71 0.77 21.10
C PRO A 367 14.36 1.31 20.61
N LYS A 368 14.37 2.23 19.64
CA LYS A 368 13.16 2.80 19.01
C LYS A 368 12.61 1.99 17.84
N ASN A 369 13.12 0.78 17.59
CA ASN A 369 12.55 -0.10 16.58
C ASN A 369 11.32 -0.84 17.15
N LEU A 370 10.20 -0.81 16.42
CA LEU A 370 8.95 -1.44 16.85
C LEU A 370 9.10 -2.96 17.00
N PHE A 371 9.81 -3.63 16.09
CA PHE A 371 10.04 -5.07 16.22
C PHE A 371 10.89 -5.44 17.44
N ARG A 372 11.80 -4.54 17.86
CA ARG A 372 12.54 -4.73 19.12
C ARG A 372 11.61 -4.61 20.33
N LEU A 373 10.71 -3.63 20.34
CA LEU A 373 9.68 -3.49 21.39
C LEU A 373 8.82 -4.76 21.44
N LEU A 374 8.29 -5.19 20.29
CA LEU A 374 7.46 -6.40 20.20
C LEU A 374 8.20 -7.63 20.73
N ALA A 375 9.41 -7.90 20.23
CA ALA A 375 10.18 -9.07 20.62
C ALA A 375 10.60 -9.08 22.10
N LYS A 376 10.89 -7.92 22.69
CA LYS A 376 11.41 -7.82 24.06
C LYS A 376 10.35 -7.62 25.13
N LYS A 377 9.15 -7.14 24.77
CA LYS A 377 8.16 -6.66 25.73
C LYS A 377 6.75 -7.17 25.48
N VAL A 378 6.28 -7.18 24.23
CA VAL A 378 4.89 -7.54 23.91
C VAL A 378 4.73 -9.04 23.69
N LEU A 379 5.52 -9.65 22.81
CA LEU A 379 5.44 -11.09 22.54
C LEU A 379 5.60 -11.97 23.79
N PRO A 380 6.49 -11.66 24.77
CA PRO A 380 6.56 -12.42 26.01
C PRO A 380 5.26 -12.45 26.84
N THR A 381 4.30 -11.56 26.60
CA THR A 381 3.01 -11.57 27.30
C THR A 381 1.96 -12.46 26.64
N LEU A 382 2.31 -13.14 25.55
CA LEU A 382 1.42 -14.14 24.95
C LEU A 382 1.31 -15.32 25.91
N ASP A 383 0.08 -15.73 26.23
CA ASP A 383 -0.20 -16.94 26.98
C ASP A 383 -0.81 -18.01 26.05
N ALA A 384 -0.51 -19.28 26.36
CA ALA A 384 -1.19 -20.41 25.75
C ALA A 384 -2.68 -20.41 26.18
N GLU A 385 -3.55 -20.87 25.29
CA GLU A 385 -4.97 -21.06 25.60
C GLU A 385 -5.15 -22.12 26.70
N GLU A 386 -6.25 -22.04 27.45
CA GLU A 386 -6.54 -22.99 28.51
C GLU A 386 -6.57 -24.43 27.98
N GLY A 387 -5.79 -25.31 28.61
CA GLY A 387 -5.69 -26.73 28.25
C GLY A 387 -4.64 -27.07 27.17
N VAL A 388 -3.94 -26.08 26.62
CA VAL A 388 -2.79 -26.31 25.75
C VAL A 388 -1.57 -26.71 26.59
N GLU A 389 -0.99 -27.88 26.33
CA GLU A 389 0.26 -28.31 26.97
C GLU A 389 1.42 -27.43 26.49
N THR A 390 2.28 -26.97 27.40
CA THR A 390 3.42 -26.12 27.07
C THR A 390 4.73 -26.65 27.64
N SER A 391 5.82 -26.33 26.95
CA SER A 391 7.19 -26.52 27.44
C SER A 391 7.60 -25.35 28.35
N ASP A 392 8.57 -25.58 29.23
CA ASP A 392 9.15 -24.53 30.10
C ASP A 392 9.91 -23.45 29.31
N GLU A 393 10.31 -23.77 28.07
CA GLU A 393 11.08 -22.89 27.20
C GLU A 393 10.35 -22.66 25.88
N ARG A 394 10.42 -21.42 25.35
CA ARG A 394 9.77 -21.08 24.09
C ARG A 394 10.50 -20.03 23.26
N LEU A 395 10.21 -20.06 21.96
CA LEU A 395 10.53 -19.03 20.98
C LEU A 395 9.25 -18.58 20.30
N ILE A 396 8.98 -17.27 20.25
CA ILE A 396 7.80 -16.72 19.56
C ILE A 396 8.28 -15.98 18.32
N ILE A 397 7.85 -16.42 17.14
CA ILE A 397 8.28 -15.90 15.84
C ILE A 397 7.12 -15.18 15.16
N ILE A 398 7.37 -13.97 14.69
CA ILE A 398 6.45 -13.23 13.81
C ILE A 398 7.19 -12.80 12.55
N ASN A 399 6.50 -12.78 11.41
CA ASN A 399 7.02 -12.14 10.22
C ASN A 399 6.91 -10.62 10.32
N THR A 400 7.86 -9.89 9.75
CA THR A 400 7.87 -8.42 9.86
C THR A 400 6.76 -7.76 9.04
N GLY A 401 6.25 -8.43 7.99
CA GLY A 401 5.12 -7.98 7.20
C GLY A 401 3.76 -8.02 7.91
N SER A 402 3.65 -8.65 9.09
CA SER A 402 2.42 -8.62 9.89
C SER A 402 2.17 -7.27 10.59
N VAL A 403 3.23 -6.45 10.71
CA VAL A 403 3.15 -5.09 11.24
C VAL A 403 3.07 -4.14 10.04
N ARG A 404 2.09 -3.23 10.06
CA ARG A 404 1.73 -2.43 8.87
C ARG A 404 2.08 -0.94 9.00
N TYR A 405 2.32 -0.45 10.21
CA TYR A 405 2.62 0.95 10.44
C TYR A 405 3.51 1.20 11.68
N ASP A 406 4.06 2.40 11.77
CA ASP A 406 4.81 2.88 12.94
C ASP A 406 3.88 3.05 14.15
N LEU A 407 4.41 2.87 15.35
CA LEU A 407 3.71 3.15 16.61
C LEU A 407 4.15 4.53 17.13
N TYR A 408 3.33 5.55 16.88
CA TYR A 408 3.61 6.92 17.29
C TYR A 408 3.32 7.18 18.77
N LYS A 409 4.09 8.10 19.37
CA LYS A 409 3.81 8.68 20.68
C LYS A 409 2.47 9.42 20.65
N GLY A 410 1.67 9.25 21.69
CA GLY A 410 0.36 9.86 21.85
C GLY A 410 -0.71 8.86 22.27
N PRO A 411 -1.99 9.22 22.10
CA PRO A 411 -3.11 8.31 22.31
C PRO A 411 -2.98 7.09 21.40
N TYR A 412 -3.13 5.90 21.98
CA TYR A 412 -3.30 4.65 21.26
C TYR A 412 -4.78 4.26 21.32
N THR A 413 -5.43 4.28 20.17
CA THR A 413 -6.89 4.12 20.02
C THR A 413 -7.25 2.75 19.44
N ILE A 414 -8.55 2.46 19.38
CA ILE A 414 -9.08 1.31 18.62
C ILE A 414 -8.59 1.34 17.16
N ASP A 415 -8.55 2.50 16.50
CA ASP A 415 -8.00 2.62 15.14
C ASP A 415 -6.52 2.24 15.07
N THR A 416 -5.73 2.66 16.09
CA THR A 416 -4.28 2.43 16.13
C THR A 416 -3.94 0.94 16.15
N HIS A 417 -4.78 0.11 16.76
CA HIS A 417 -4.67 -1.35 16.73
C HIS A 417 -4.62 -1.89 15.30
N TYR A 418 -5.61 -1.54 14.49
CA TYR A 418 -5.74 -2.01 13.11
C TYR A 418 -4.69 -1.39 12.20
N ILE A 419 -4.34 -0.13 12.43
CA ILE A 419 -3.24 0.54 11.71
C ILE A 419 -1.90 -0.18 11.89
N VAL A 420 -1.58 -0.61 13.12
CA VAL A 420 -0.28 -1.24 13.41
C VAL A 420 -0.28 -2.74 13.14
N SER A 421 -1.35 -3.46 13.50
CA SER A 421 -1.42 -4.93 13.45
C SER A 421 -2.84 -5.42 13.09
N PRO A 422 -3.28 -5.30 11.83
CA PRO A 422 -4.66 -5.62 11.42
C PRO A 422 -4.97 -7.12 11.37
N PHE A 423 -3.96 -7.98 11.22
CA PHE A 423 -4.20 -9.40 10.97
C PHE A 423 -4.56 -10.17 12.23
N GLN A 424 -5.66 -10.92 12.14
CA GLN A 424 -6.15 -11.80 13.20
C GLN A 424 -5.53 -13.21 13.11
N ASN A 425 -4.20 -13.28 12.91
CA ASN A 425 -3.49 -14.55 12.80
C ASN A 425 -3.58 -15.34 14.11
N GLN A 426 -3.86 -16.65 13.99
CA GLN A 426 -3.80 -17.57 15.13
C GLN A 426 -2.35 -17.96 15.43
N TRP A 427 -2.09 -18.31 16.68
CA TRP A 427 -0.80 -18.86 17.10
C TRP A 427 -0.87 -20.37 17.10
N VAL A 428 0.10 -21.00 16.44
CA VAL A 428 0.36 -22.43 16.49
C VAL A 428 1.77 -22.68 17.01
N LYS A 429 2.07 -23.91 17.41
CA LYS A 429 3.41 -24.30 17.86
C LYS A 429 3.85 -25.64 17.28
N VAL A 430 5.17 -25.83 17.28
CA VAL A 430 5.80 -27.15 17.23
C VAL A 430 6.78 -27.27 18.39
N THR A 431 6.82 -28.42 19.05
CA THR A 431 7.76 -28.67 20.15
C THR A 431 8.95 -29.47 19.65
N VAL A 432 10.15 -28.89 19.73
CA VAL A 432 11.39 -29.50 19.22
C VAL A 432 12.54 -29.33 20.21
N PRO A 433 13.61 -30.14 20.12
CA PRO A 433 14.81 -29.92 20.92
C PRO A 433 15.39 -28.51 20.68
N LYS A 434 15.88 -27.87 21.75
CA LYS A 434 16.45 -26.51 21.73
C LYS A 434 17.45 -26.24 20.61
N TYR A 435 18.30 -27.23 20.26
CA TYR A 435 19.27 -27.06 19.18
C TYR A 435 18.63 -26.94 17.77
N ILE A 436 17.43 -27.48 17.56
CA ILE A 436 16.63 -27.29 16.34
C ILE A 436 15.90 -25.95 16.41
N ALA A 437 15.21 -25.67 17.53
CA ALA A 437 14.44 -24.43 17.71
C ALA A 437 15.27 -23.17 17.38
N ARG A 438 16.52 -23.12 17.87
CA ARG A 438 17.43 -21.99 17.66
C ARG A 438 17.86 -21.74 16.21
N GLN A 439 17.58 -22.68 15.30
CA GLN A 439 17.95 -22.57 13.89
C GLN A 439 16.80 -22.03 13.02
N ILE A 440 15.55 -22.05 13.51
CA ILE A 440 14.38 -21.76 12.69
C ILE A 440 14.35 -20.30 12.20
N ALA A 441 14.33 -19.32 13.12
CA ALA A 441 14.31 -17.90 12.74
C ALA A 441 15.54 -17.47 11.92
N PRO A 442 16.79 -17.88 12.24
CA PRO A 442 17.94 -17.63 11.38
C PRO A 442 17.78 -18.18 9.96
N GLN A 443 17.18 -19.36 9.80
CA GLN A 443 17.00 -19.97 8.48
C GLN A 443 15.89 -19.26 7.68
N LEU A 444 14.76 -18.91 8.33
CA LEU A 444 13.72 -18.06 7.73
C LEU A 444 14.30 -16.73 7.22
N ASN A 445 15.26 -16.15 7.95
CA ASN A 445 15.94 -14.92 7.57
C ASN A 445 17.02 -15.08 6.48
N LYS A 446 17.54 -16.30 6.25
CA LYS A 446 18.43 -16.61 5.13
C LYS A 446 17.67 -16.86 3.82
N ASN A 447 16.41 -17.30 3.88
CA ASN A 447 15.62 -17.57 2.68
C ASN A 447 15.50 -16.34 1.76
N GLY A 448 15.59 -15.11 2.30
CA GLY A 448 15.72 -13.87 1.50
C GLY A 448 16.93 -13.84 0.56
N TYR A 449 18.07 -14.42 0.95
CA TYR A 449 19.29 -14.51 0.14
C TYR A 449 19.19 -15.59 -0.95
N ILE A 450 18.50 -16.70 -0.66
CA ILE A 450 18.24 -17.78 -1.63
C ILE A 450 17.28 -17.29 -2.74
N LEU A 451 16.32 -16.42 -2.39
CA LEU A 451 15.41 -15.76 -3.35
C LEU A 451 16.11 -14.82 -4.34
N ALA A 452 17.19 -14.15 -3.91
CA ALA A 452 17.97 -13.29 -4.79
C ALA A 452 18.83 -14.07 -5.83
N SER A 453 18.99 -15.39 -5.64
CA SER A 453 19.86 -16.26 -6.47
C SER A 453 19.11 -17.35 -7.25
N ALA A 454 17.83 -17.59 -6.98
CA ALA A 454 17.03 -18.63 -7.65
C ALA A 454 16.10 -18.05 -8.73
N GLU A 455 16.35 -18.39 -10.00
CA GLU A 455 15.38 -18.31 -11.10
C GLU A 455 14.29 -19.37 -10.87
N LYS A 456 13.19 -19.06 -10.18
CA LYS A 456 11.92 -19.82 -10.25
C LYS A 456 10.78 -19.09 -9.54
N GLN A 457 9.58 -19.28 -10.10
CA GLN A 457 8.29 -18.71 -9.72
C GLN A 457 7.99 -18.77 -8.20
N ASN A 458 7.10 -17.87 -7.74
CA ASN A 458 6.66 -17.63 -6.35
C ASN A 458 7.66 -16.93 -5.42
N LYS A 459 8.12 -15.71 -5.80
CA LYS A 459 8.86 -14.80 -4.89
C LYS A 459 8.00 -14.33 -3.69
N GLU A 460 6.70 -14.17 -3.90
CA GLU A 460 5.70 -13.69 -2.93
C GLU A 460 5.46 -14.66 -1.77
N VAL A 461 5.24 -15.96 -2.05
CA VAL A 461 5.02 -17.01 -1.04
C VAL A 461 6.16 -17.10 -0.01
N ARG A 462 7.33 -16.56 -0.35
CA ARG A 462 8.55 -16.66 0.46
C ARG A 462 9.02 -15.32 1.05
N SER A 463 8.49 -14.18 0.62
CA SER A 463 8.77 -12.90 1.28
C SER A 463 7.85 -12.71 2.46
N LEU A 464 8.44 -12.49 3.63
CA LEU A 464 7.73 -12.32 4.90
C LEU A 464 7.83 -10.88 5.40
N LYS A 465 8.43 -9.99 4.60
CA LYS A 465 8.68 -8.58 4.91
C LYS A 465 7.48 -7.69 4.53
N PRO A 466 7.42 -6.45 5.05
CA PRO A 466 6.54 -5.42 4.49
C PRO A 466 6.78 -5.22 2.98
N PRO A 467 5.74 -4.92 2.17
CA PRO A 467 5.87 -4.95 0.72
C PRO A 467 6.96 -4.01 0.15
N HIS A 468 7.14 -2.83 0.74
CA HIS A 468 8.15 -1.85 0.30
C HIS A 468 9.60 -2.32 0.55
N GLN A 469 9.83 -3.21 1.52
CA GLN A 469 11.16 -3.79 1.78
C GLN A 469 11.55 -4.79 0.69
N THR A 470 10.59 -5.56 0.18
CA THR A 470 10.80 -6.47 -0.96
C THR A 470 11.20 -5.69 -2.22
N ALA A 471 10.52 -4.57 -2.51
CA ALA A 471 10.88 -3.71 -3.64
C ALA A 471 12.26 -3.05 -3.51
N ARG A 472 12.74 -2.83 -2.28
CA ARG A 472 14.04 -2.18 -2.05
C ARG A 472 15.22 -3.15 -2.18
N ASP A 473 15.07 -4.39 -1.73
CA ASP A 473 16.06 -5.45 -1.98
C ASP A 473 16.31 -5.62 -3.49
N ILE A 474 15.26 -5.40 -4.28
CA ILE A 474 15.27 -5.34 -5.74
C ILE A 474 15.97 -4.06 -6.25
N ASN A 475 15.54 -2.89 -5.79
CA ASN A 475 16.02 -1.59 -6.30
C ASN A 475 17.43 -1.17 -5.85
N ASN A 476 18.04 -1.81 -4.84
CA ASN A 476 19.44 -1.55 -4.43
C ASN A 476 20.46 -1.73 -5.59
N LYS A 477 20.07 -2.38 -6.69
CA LYS A 477 20.87 -2.48 -7.93
C LYS A 477 20.93 -1.18 -8.76
N ARG A 478 20.09 -0.18 -8.50
CA ARG A 478 20.09 1.14 -9.19
C ARG A 478 21.19 2.11 -8.70
N ASN A 479 22.25 1.63 -8.03
CA ASN A 479 23.34 2.46 -7.46
C ASN A 479 22.85 3.62 -6.56
N GLN A 480 21.78 3.38 -5.81
CA GLN A 480 21.26 4.37 -4.87
C GLN A 480 22.07 4.27 -3.56
N GLN A 481 22.97 5.24 -3.35
CA GLN A 481 23.74 5.35 -2.10
C GLN A 481 22.78 5.75 -0.96
N PRO A 482 22.67 4.96 0.12
CA PRO A 482 22.12 5.47 1.37
C PRO A 482 23.04 6.59 1.83
N ILE A 483 22.52 7.83 1.95
CA ILE A 483 23.30 8.88 2.62
C ILE A 483 23.40 8.46 4.08
N ASP A 484 24.64 8.29 4.54
CA ASP A 484 24.99 7.95 5.91
C ASP A 484 24.58 9.09 6.85
N PHE A 485 23.88 8.77 7.94
CA PHE A 485 23.37 9.73 8.93
C PHE A 485 24.16 9.61 10.24
N ASP A 486 25.47 9.80 10.17
CA ASP A 486 26.26 10.10 11.36
C ASP A 486 26.17 11.61 11.65
N GLY A 487 25.26 11.95 12.56
CA GLY A 487 25.23 13.28 13.18
C GLY A 487 23.88 13.97 13.10
N PHE A 488 23.03 13.74 14.10
CA PHE A 488 22.04 14.73 14.52
C PHE A 488 21.94 14.71 16.05
N ASP A 489 22.89 15.40 16.66
CA ASP A 489 22.59 16.32 17.74
C ASP A 489 22.98 17.72 17.22
N GLU A 490 22.14 18.72 17.48
CA GLU A 490 22.30 20.16 17.20
C GLU A 490 22.28 20.68 15.73
N ASP A 491 21.16 21.32 15.38
CA ASP A 491 21.09 22.74 15.00
C ASP A 491 22.05 23.35 13.94
N LEU A 492 22.43 22.62 12.89
CA LEU A 492 23.14 23.21 11.74
C LEU A 492 22.60 22.70 10.39
N ASP A 493 21.66 23.44 9.79
CA ASP A 493 21.63 23.57 8.34
C ASP A 493 21.27 25.01 7.94
N VAL A 494 22.29 25.72 7.48
CA VAL A 494 22.26 27.14 7.16
C VAL A 494 21.84 27.27 5.69
N HIS A 495 20.61 27.74 5.47
CA HIS A 495 20.06 28.25 4.20
C HIS A 495 19.52 27.26 3.13
N VAL A 496 18.97 26.11 3.54
CA VAL A 496 17.90 25.46 2.75
C VAL A 496 16.62 25.50 3.58
N THR A 497 15.54 26.01 3.01
CA THR A 497 14.23 26.17 3.65
C THR A 497 13.77 24.86 4.35
N LYS A 498 13.05 24.98 5.47
CA LYS A 498 12.54 23.87 6.32
C LYS A 498 11.64 22.88 5.55
N LEU A 499 12.21 22.00 4.72
CA LEU A 499 11.46 20.97 3.98
C LEU A 499 10.82 19.97 4.96
N LYS A 500 9.59 19.55 4.69
CA LYS A 500 8.90 18.49 5.44
C LYS A 500 9.57 17.14 5.14
N LYS A 501 9.49 16.18 6.07
CA LYS A 501 9.87 14.79 5.79
C LYS A 501 8.85 14.17 4.85
N GLY A 502 9.32 13.39 3.89
CA GLY A 502 8.49 12.69 2.93
C GLY A 502 9.33 11.92 1.91
N TYR A 503 8.69 11.47 0.84
CA TYR A 503 9.34 10.72 -0.22
C TYR A 503 10.23 11.63 -1.10
N VAL A 504 11.41 11.10 -1.45
CA VAL A 504 12.23 11.57 -2.56
C VAL A 504 12.42 10.36 -3.46
N THR A 505 11.57 10.27 -4.48
CA THR A 505 11.43 9.09 -5.33
C THR A 505 12.48 9.11 -6.41
N TYR A 506 13.15 7.98 -6.65
CA TYR A 506 14.10 7.78 -7.75
C TYR A 506 13.57 6.69 -8.67
N ASP A 507 13.18 7.09 -9.87
CA ASP A 507 12.58 6.23 -10.88
C ASP A 507 13.29 6.46 -12.24
N ASP A 508 12.77 5.85 -13.32
CA ASP A 508 13.43 5.94 -14.63
C ASP A 508 13.43 7.36 -15.21
N PHE A 509 12.57 8.26 -14.71
CA PHE A 509 12.54 9.68 -15.07
C PHE A 509 13.30 10.56 -14.05
N GLY A 510 14.22 9.95 -13.29
CA GLY A 510 15.06 10.63 -12.31
C GLY A 510 14.36 10.85 -10.97
N ASN A 511 14.59 12.00 -10.33
CA ASN A 511 14.19 12.26 -8.94
C ASN A 511 13.30 13.48 -8.74
N LYS A 512 12.64 13.91 -9.80
CA LYS A 512 11.73 15.06 -9.80
C LYS A 512 10.28 14.61 -9.93
N GLY A 513 9.95 13.39 -9.51
CA GLY A 513 8.59 12.85 -9.59
C GLY A 513 7.66 13.38 -8.51
N ASP A 514 8.14 13.57 -7.27
CA ASP A 514 7.28 14.09 -6.20
C ASP A 514 6.85 15.54 -6.47
N ASP A 515 5.64 15.92 -6.10
CA ASP A 515 5.18 17.30 -6.26
C ASP A 515 5.77 18.22 -5.19
N THR A 516 5.86 17.74 -3.96
CA THR A 516 6.50 18.44 -2.85
C THR A 516 7.98 18.11 -2.76
N PRO A 517 8.88 19.11 -2.70
CA PRO A 517 10.27 18.88 -2.30
C PRO A 517 10.35 18.47 -0.82
N HIS A 518 10.97 17.32 -0.54
CA HIS A 518 11.08 16.75 0.80
C HIS A 518 12.51 16.61 1.32
N LYS A 519 12.62 16.48 2.64
CA LYS A 519 13.72 15.78 3.29
C LYS A 519 13.42 14.28 3.24
N ALA A 520 14.25 13.52 2.54
CA ALA A 520 14.04 12.08 2.34
C ALA A 520 13.91 11.32 3.67
N VAL A 521 12.95 10.39 3.73
CA VAL A 521 12.90 9.35 4.76
C VAL A 521 13.91 8.26 4.43
N ILE A 522 14.60 7.74 5.46
CA ILE A 522 15.50 6.59 5.32
C ILE A 522 14.88 5.40 6.01
N ASN A 523 14.74 4.31 5.26
CA ASN A 523 14.41 3.01 5.80
C ASN A 523 15.69 2.19 5.99
N TYR A 524 15.72 1.27 6.93
CA TYR A 524 16.77 0.27 7.12
C TYR A 524 16.27 -1.09 6.65
N PRO A 525 17.14 -1.96 6.12
CA PRO A 525 16.76 -3.33 5.84
C PRO A 525 16.28 -4.04 7.11
N ILE A 526 15.14 -4.71 7.04
CA ILE A 526 14.60 -5.54 8.12
C ILE A 526 14.53 -7.01 7.68
N PRO A 527 14.63 -7.97 8.64
CA PRO A 527 14.60 -9.39 8.33
C PRO A 527 13.18 -9.87 7.96
N ASN A 528 13.07 -11.10 7.43
CA ASN A 528 11.78 -11.77 7.19
C ASN A 528 10.99 -11.93 8.49
N VAL A 529 11.67 -12.37 9.55
CA VAL A 529 11.07 -12.63 10.86
C VAL A 529 11.90 -12.04 11.99
N VAL A 530 11.22 -11.69 13.07
CA VAL A 530 11.82 -11.42 14.38
C VAL A 530 11.33 -12.44 15.39
N GLN A 531 12.07 -12.60 16.49
CA GLN A 531 11.72 -13.58 17.52
C GLN A 531 11.86 -13.02 18.93
N SER A 532 10.94 -13.43 19.80
CA SER A 532 11.13 -13.42 21.24
C SER A 532 11.80 -14.72 21.69
N VAL A 533 12.66 -14.64 22.70
CA VAL A 533 13.50 -15.76 23.16
C VAL A 533 13.36 -15.90 24.67
N GLU A 534 12.77 -17.01 25.11
CA GLU A 534 12.56 -17.37 26.52
C GLU A 534 13.16 -18.77 26.75
N LEU A 535 14.49 -18.83 26.77
CA LEU A 535 15.27 -20.07 26.89
C LEU A 535 16.19 -20.05 28.11
N ASP A 536 16.40 -21.21 28.73
CA ASP A 536 17.43 -21.43 29.75
C ASP A 536 18.77 -21.88 29.11
N HIS A 537 19.88 -21.66 29.82
CA HIS A 537 21.24 -21.91 29.36
C HIS A 537 21.75 -23.34 29.59
N THR A 538 20.99 -24.21 30.27
CA THR A 538 21.53 -25.46 30.84
C THR A 538 21.52 -26.65 29.88
N ASP A 539 20.38 -27.03 29.28
CA ASP A 539 20.27 -28.23 28.43
C ASP A 539 20.01 -27.89 26.95
N ARG A 540 20.83 -28.40 26.03
CA ARG A 540 20.67 -28.23 24.57
C ARG A 540 19.57 -29.11 23.95
N ARG A 541 19.07 -30.10 24.68
CA ARG A 541 18.03 -31.03 24.24
C ARG A 541 16.69 -30.81 24.91
N ALA A 542 16.58 -29.85 25.83
CA ALA A 542 15.31 -29.47 26.42
C ALA A 542 14.25 -29.21 25.32
N PRO A 543 13.00 -29.67 25.52
CA PRO A 543 11.90 -29.36 24.63
C PRO A 543 11.65 -27.85 24.63
N VAL A 544 11.47 -27.28 23.45
CA VAL A 544 11.18 -25.86 23.26
C VAL A 544 9.95 -25.75 22.37
N ASP A 545 8.96 -24.99 22.83
CA ASP A 545 7.82 -24.61 22.02
C ASP A 545 8.22 -23.49 21.07
N VAL A 546 8.19 -23.76 19.77
CA VAL A 546 8.38 -22.75 18.74
C VAL A 546 7.01 -22.31 18.30
N VAL A 547 6.58 -21.15 18.80
CA VAL A 547 5.26 -20.54 18.56
C VAL A 547 5.36 -19.57 17.37
N PHE A 548 4.44 -19.64 16.43
CA PHE A 548 4.41 -18.80 15.23
C PHE A 548 3.00 -18.67 14.68
N TYR A 549 2.80 -17.79 13.69
CA TYR A 549 1.51 -17.67 13.03
C TYR A 549 1.17 -18.90 12.19
N ASP A 550 -0.07 -19.37 12.29
CA ASP A 550 -0.62 -20.45 11.46
C ASP A 550 -0.29 -20.28 9.96
N PHE A 551 -0.44 -19.06 9.43
CA PHE A 551 -0.24 -18.78 8.01
C PHE A 551 1.21 -18.97 7.53
N ILE A 552 2.23 -18.90 8.43
CA ILE A 552 3.64 -19.13 8.06
C ILE A 552 4.08 -20.58 8.25
N THR A 553 3.15 -21.49 8.58
CA THR A 553 3.43 -22.95 8.65
C THR A 553 4.17 -23.47 7.41
N PRO A 554 3.81 -23.11 6.15
CA PRO A 554 4.55 -23.55 4.98
C PRO A 554 6.02 -23.11 4.99
N ASN A 555 6.31 -21.88 5.45
CA ASN A 555 7.68 -21.36 5.54
C ASN A 555 8.49 -22.09 6.62
N VAL A 556 7.86 -22.38 7.77
CA VAL A 556 8.48 -23.17 8.85
C VAL A 556 8.75 -24.60 8.39
N LYS A 557 7.83 -25.21 7.65
CA LYS A 557 8.00 -26.54 7.06
C LYS A 557 9.20 -26.61 6.11
N GLU A 558 9.35 -25.62 5.23
CA GLU A 558 10.52 -25.52 4.33
C GLU A 558 11.84 -25.46 5.13
N VAL A 559 11.85 -24.81 6.29
CA VAL A 559 13.03 -24.79 7.17
C VAL A 559 13.32 -26.18 7.76
N PHE A 560 12.30 -26.92 8.18
CA PHE A 560 12.49 -28.30 8.65
C PHE A 560 13.07 -29.22 7.57
N GLU A 561 12.59 -29.07 6.33
CA GLU A 561 13.13 -29.78 5.15
C GLU A 561 14.61 -29.42 4.91
N GLN A 562 14.97 -28.14 5.03
CA GLN A 562 16.37 -27.69 4.89
C GLN A 562 17.29 -28.15 6.03
N LEU A 563 16.74 -28.39 7.22
CA LEU A 563 17.48 -28.88 8.38
C LEU A 563 17.60 -30.41 8.41
N ASP A 564 17.00 -31.13 7.44
CA ASP A 564 16.90 -32.59 7.43
C ASP A 564 16.34 -33.13 8.76
N TYR A 565 15.30 -32.45 9.28
CA TYR A 565 14.65 -32.80 10.54
C TYR A 565 13.14 -32.94 10.31
N PRO A 566 12.49 -34.04 10.75
CA PRO A 566 11.06 -34.21 10.58
C PRO A 566 10.29 -33.16 11.39
N MET A 567 9.45 -32.39 10.71
CA MET A 567 8.58 -31.43 11.38
C MET A 567 7.56 -32.19 12.26
N PRO A 568 7.45 -31.87 13.56
CA PRO A 568 6.38 -32.40 14.41
C PRO A 568 5.00 -31.96 13.90
N GLU A 569 3.96 -32.56 14.47
CA GLU A 569 2.59 -32.07 14.27
C GLU A 569 2.48 -30.61 14.75
N VAL A 570 1.76 -29.80 13.97
CA VAL A 570 1.49 -28.40 14.30
C VAL A 570 0.29 -28.36 15.22
N GLU A 571 0.50 -27.86 16.43
CA GLU A 571 -0.53 -27.79 17.47
C GLU A 571 -1.02 -26.35 17.62
N PHE A 572 -2.30 -26.19 17.94
CA PHE A 572 -2.85 -24.88 18.31
C PHE A 572 -2.19 -24.37 19.60
N TYR A 573 -1.95 -23.05 19.68
CA TYR A 573 -1.37 -22.40 20.86
C TYR A 573 -2.29 -21.35 21.48
N SER A 574 -2.78 -20.39 20.70
CA SER A 574 -3.60 -19.28 21.23
C SER A 574 -4.36 -18.53 20.13
N ASN A 575 -5.55 -18.04 20.46
CA ASN A 575 -6.33 -17.13 19.60
C ASN A 575 -6.10 -15.64 19.92
N HIS A 576 -5.23 -15.33 20.89
CA HIS A 576 -4.96 -13.95 21.31
C HIS A 576 -3.96 -13.29 20.34
N TYR A 577 -4.45 -12.85 19.18
CA TYR A 577 -3.63 -12.31 18.10
C TYR A 577 -2.85 -11.04 18.49
N LEU A 578 -1.80 -10.72 17.72
CA LEU A 578 -0.80 -9.69 18.05
C LEU A 578 -1.40 -8.32 18.39
N GLY A 579 -2.43 -7.89 17.66
CA GLY A 579 -3.10 -6.62 17.93
C GLY A 579 -3.70 -6.56 19.34
N LYS A 580 -4.29 -7.66 19.83
CA LYS A 580 -4.83 -7.73 21.19
C LYS A 580 -3.72 -7.74 22.25
N LEU A 581 -2.62 -8.45 22.00
CA LEU A 581 -1.44 -8.39 22.88
C LEU A 581 -0.92 -6.95 22.99
N LEU A 582 -0.85 -6.23 21.88
CA LEU A 582 -0.43 -4.84 21.86
C LEU A 582 -1.40 -3.94 22.64
N ASN A 583 -2.72 -4.13 22.47
CA ASN A 583 -3.74 -3.41 23.24
C ASN A 583 -3.54 -3.60 24.75
N ASP A 584 -3.44 -4.87 25.18
CA ASP A 584 -3.26 -5.23 26.58
C ASP A 584 -1.96 -4.66 27.16
N TYR A 585 -0.88 -4.72 26.38
CA TYR A 585 0.41 -4.19 26.79
C TYR A 585 0.36 -2.66 26.93
N VAL A 586 -0.23 -1.93 25.98
CA VAL A 586 -0.40 -0.47 26.02
C VAL A 586 -1.33 -0.02 27.14
N ALA A 587 -2.39 -0.77 27.42
CA ALA A 587 -3.33 -0.44 28.51
C ALA A 587 -2.70 -0.57 29.90
N LYS A 588 -1.73 -1.50 30.07
CA LYS A 588 -1.14 -1.86 31.36
C LYS A 588 0.23 -1.21 31.62
N ASN A 589 0.90 -0.71 30.59
CA ASN A 589 2.29 -0.23 30.69
C ASN A 589 2.46 1.17 30.10
N GLU A 590 3.37 1.94 30.68
CA GLU A 590 3.89 3.15 30.04
C GLU A 590 4.94 2.77 28.99
N ILE A 591 4.61 2.93 27.71
CA ILE A 591 5.50 2.58 26.59
C ILE A 591 6.21 3.78 26.01
#